data_AF-A0A5S5BZ45-F1
#
_entry.id   AF-A0A5S5BZ45-F1
#
_cell.length_a   1.000
_cell.length_b   1.000
_cell.length_c   1.000
_cell.angle_alpha   90.00
_cell.angle_beta   90.00
_cell.angle_gamma   90.00
#
_symmetry.space_group_name_H-M   'P 1'
#
loop_
_entity.id
_entity.type
_entity.pdbx_description
1 polymer ?
#
loop_
_entity_poly.entity_id
_entity_poly.type
_entity_poly.pdbx_seq_one_letter_code
_entity_poly.pdbx_strand_id
1 'polypeptide(L)' 'MIILILIVFAISLYVIFQLIKGLYYLCLSIYYKVGSEKNVDEGFKKHVLKESNDYKNFEDSFDTQIGKILKD' A
#
# COMPACT_ATOMS: atom_id res chain seq x y z
N MET A 1 -38.08 -7.41 -18.51
CA MET A 1 -37.18 -8.59 -18.63
C MET A 1 -35.74 -8.19 -18.96
N ILE A 2 -35.48 -7.45 -20.05
CA ILE A 2 -34.13 -7.02 -20.47
C ILE A 2 -33.40 -6.19 -19.39
N ILE A 3 -34.09 -5.21 -18.78
CA ILE A 3 -33.51 -4.37 -17.71
C ILE A 3 -33.07 -5.21 -16.50
N LEU A 4 -33.87 -6.22 -16.16
CA LEU A 4 -33.59 -7.13 -15.03
C LEU A 4 -32.35 -7.99 -15.31
N ILE A 5 -32.17 -8.44 -16.55
CA ILE A 5 -30.98 -9.19 -17.00
C ILE A 5 -29.73 -8.31 -16.90
N LEU A 6 -29.81 -7.04 -17.32
CA LEU A 6 -28.68 -6.09 -17.23
C LEU A 6 -28.26 -5.83 -15.78
N ILE A 7 -29.22 -5.72 -14.85
CA ILE A 7 -28.93 -5.54 -13.43
C ILE A 7 -28.20 -6.76 -12.86
N VAL A 8 -28.68 -7.97 -13.14
CA VAL A 8 -28.04 -9.21 -12.69
C VAL A 8 -26.63 -9.34 -13.26
N PHE A 9 -26.42 -8.94 -14.52
CA PHE A 9 -25.11 -8.93 -15.16
C PHE A 9 -24.15 -7.91 -14.54
N ALA A 10 -24.62 -6.71 -14.19
CA ALA A 10 -23.79 -5.71 -13.51
C ALA A 10 -23.36 -6.20 -12.12
N ILE A 11 -24.26 -6.85 -11.38
CA ILE A 11 -23.96 -7.41 -10.04
C ILE A 11 -22.94 -8.54 -10.16
N SER A 12 -23.07 -9.43 -11.14
CA SER A 12 -22.11 -10.53 -11.32
C SER A 12 -20.71 -10.02 -11.69
N LEU A 13 -20.61 -9.00 -12.56
CA LEU A 13 -19.34 -8.34 -12.86
C LEU A 13 -18.71 -7.68 -11.62
N TYR A 14 -19.52 -7.03 -10.78
CA TYR A 14 -19.03 -6.43 -9.53
C TYR A 14 -18.47 -7.47 -8.56
N VAL A 15 -19.14 -8.61 -8.40
CA VAL A 15 -18.65 -9.72 -7.56
C VAL A 15 -17.32 -10.26 -8.08
N ILE A 16 -17.20 -10.46 -9.39
CA ILE A 16 -15.95 -10.92 -10.02
C ILE A 16 -14.83 -9.91 -9.79
N PHE A 17 -15.11 -8.61 -9.96
CA PHE A 17 -14.13 -7.56 -9.70
C PHE A 17 -13.63 -7.58 -8.25
N GLN A 18 -14.52 -7.75 -7.27
CA GLN A 18 -14.14 -7.83 -5.86
C GLN A 18 -13.31 -9.08 -5.55
N LEU A 19 -13.61 -10.21 -6.18
CA LEU A 19 -12.80 -11.43 -6.05
C LEU A 19 -11.37 -11.22 -6.60
N ILE A 20 -11.24 -10.60 -7.78
CA ILE A 20 -9.93 -10.29 -8.37
C ILE A 20 -9.15 -9.33 -7.46
N LYS A 21 -9.81 -8.31 -6.91
CA LYS A 21 -9.19 -7.36 -5.97
C LYS A 21 -8.71 -8.07 -4.70
N GLY A 22 -9.51 -8.99 -4.15
CA GLY A 22 -9.13 -9.82 -3.00
C GLY A 22 -7.92 -10.71 -3.30
N LEU A 23 -7.91 -11.36 -4.45
CA LEU A 23 -6.77 -12.18 -4.91
C LEU A 23 -5.51 -11.33 -5.10
N TYR A 24 -5.63 -10.11 -5.63
CA TYR A 24 -4.52 -9.19 -5.76
C TYR A 24 -3.91 -8.85 -4.39
N TYR A 25 -4.72 -8.49 -3.39
CA TYR A 25 -4.23 -8.23 -2.04
C TYR A 25 -3.65 -9.49 -1.39
N LEU A 26 -4.20 -10.66 -1.66
CA LEU A 26 -3.67 -11.91 -1.15
C LEU A 26 -2.29 -12.21 -1.75
N CYS A 27 -2.12 -12.06 -3.07
CA CYS A 27 -0.82 -12.15 -3.73
C CYS A 27 0.16 -11.10 -3.21
N LEU A 28 -0.28 -9.86 -2.99
CA LEU A 28 0.54 -8.80 -2.42
C LEU A 28 0.98 -9.14 -0.99
N SER A 29 0.07 -9.70 -0.18
CA SER A 29 0.39 -10.15 1.18
C SER A 29 1.39 -11.30 1.19
N ILE A 30 1.29 -12.24 0.24
CA ILE A 30 2.25 -13.33 0.07
C ILE A 30 3.58 -12.78 -0.42
N TYR A 31 3.58 -11.84 -1.37
CA TYR A 31 4.79 -11.18 -1.85
C TYR A 31 5.54 -10.46 -0.72
N TYR A 32 4.84 -9.75 0.16
CA TYR A 32 5.45 -9.17 1.35
C TYR A 32 5.85 -10.23 2.37
N LYS A 33 5.07 -11.29 2.58
CA LYS A 33 5.42 -12.36 3.54
C LYS A 33 6.62 -13.22 3.10
N VAL A 34 6.79 -13.42 1.79
CA VAL A 34 7.85 -14.25 1.19
C VAL A 34 9.06 -13.41 0.77
N GLY A 35 8.83 -12.12 0.47
CA GLY A 35 9.90 -11.16 0.25
C GLY A 35 10.73 -11.01 1.52
N SER A 36 12.06 -11.09 1.37
CA SER A 36 13.06 -10.74 2.40
C SER A 36 12.61 -9.52 3.22
N GLU A 37 12.90 -9.48 4.53
CA GLU A 37 12.56 -8.38 5.45
C GLU A 37 12.76 -6.98 4.83
N LYS A 38 13.78 -6.82 3.98
CA LYS A 38 14.02 -5.59 3.21
C LYS A 38 12.82 -5.11 2.37
N ASN A 39 12.10 -6.03 1.71
CA ASN A 39 10.97 -5.70 0.84
C ASN A 39 9.71 -5.33 1.65
N VAL A 40 9.56 -5.91 2.85
CA VAL A 40 8.51 -5.52 3.82
C VAL A 40 8.80 -4.13 4.36
N ASP A 41 10.05 -3.88 4.72
CA ASP A 41 10.49 -2.60 5.30
C ASP A 41 10.39 -1.47 4.26
N GLU A 42 10.73 -1.72 3.00
CA GLU A 42 10.51 -0.77 1.90
C GLU A 42 9.03 -0.51 1.61
N GLY A 43 8.19 -1.56 1.63
CA GLY A 43 6.75 -1.43 1.46
C GLY A 43 6.10 -0.61 2.58
N PHE A 44 6.49 -0.87 3.82
CA PHE A 44 6.03 -0.12 5.00
C PHE A 44 6.52 1.33 4.96
N LYS A 45 7.80 1.56 4.65
CA LYS A 45 8.31 2.93 4.45
C LYS A 45 7.56 3.69 3.38
N LYS A 46 7.28 3.06 2.23
CA LYS A 46 6.71 3.75 1.07
C LYS A 46 5.21 4.02 1.20
N HIS A 47 4.46 3.08 1.77
CA HIS A 47 2.99 3.15 1.81
C HIS A 47 2.42 3.54 3.18
N VAL A 48 3.20 3.46 4.26
CA VAL A 48 2.74 3.82 5.61
C VAL A 48 3.47 5.04 6.15
N LEU A 49 4.80 5.07 6.06
CA LEU A 49 5.59 6.18 6.61
C LEU A 49 5.61 7.40 5.66
N LYS A 50 5.77 7.21 4.34
CA LYS A 50 5.90 8.32 3.38
C LYS A 50 4.62 9.13 3.14
N GLU A 51 3.45 8.54 3.38
CA GLU A 51 2.15 9.24 3.33
C GLU A 51 1.86 10.02 4.62
N SER A 52 2.54 9.71 5.72
CA SER A 52 2.38 10.43 7.00
C SER A 52 3.15 11.75 6.98
N ASN A 53 2.44 12.86 7.17
CA ASN A 53 3.07 14.18 7.34
C ASN A 53 3.95 14.25 8.59
N ASP A 54 3.59 13.51 9.65
CA ASP A 54 4.37 13.49 10.90
C ASP A 54 5.73 12.82 10.70
N TYR A 55 5.79 11.77 9.88
CA TYR A 55 7.04 11.10 9.57
C TYR A 55 7.97 11.98 8.72
N LYS A 56 7.43 12.74 7.74
CA LYS A 56 8.23 13.71 6.97
C LYS A 56 8.84 14.78 7.88
N ASN A 57 8.05 15.35 8.79
CA ASN A 57 8.54 16.35 9.73
C ASN A 57 9.63 15.79 10.66
N PHE A 58 9.49 14.53 11.07
CA PHE A 58 10.51 13.83 11.85
C PHE A 58 11.81 13.61 11.03
N GLU A 59 11.70 13.11 9.80
CA GLU A 59 12.83 12.82 8.91
C GLU A 59 13.63 14.10 8.62
N ASP A 60 12.97 15.20 8.27
CA ASP A 60 13.62 16.50 8.02
C ASP A 60 14.33 17.05 9.26
N SER A 61 13.72 16.87 10.45
CA SER A 61 14.33 17.29 11.72
C SER A 61 15.56 16.45 12.08
N PHE A 62 15.48 15.15 11.86
CA PHE A 62 16.56 14.21 12.14
C PHE A 62 17.78 14.47 11.23
N ASP A 63 17.57 14.61 9.92
CA ASP A 63 18.65 14.91 8.97
C ASP A 63 19.33 16.24 9.26
N THR A 64 18.56 17.26 9.67
CA THR A 64 19.11 18.56 10.07
C THR A 64 20.00 18.44 11.31
N GLN A 65 19.61 17.62 12.29
CA GLN A 65 20.39 17.43 13.51
C GLN A 65 21.65 16.60 13.26
N ILE A 66 21.55 15.50 12.53
CA ILE A 66 22.70 14.66 12.18
C ILE A 66 23.69 15.42 11.28
N GLY A 67 23.19 16.21 10.32
CA GLY A 67 24.02 17.04 9.46
C GLY A 67 24.81 18.12 10.21
N LYS A 68 24.30 18.59 11.36
CA LYS A 68 25.06 19.48 12.26
C LYS A 68 26.15 18.73 13.02
N ILE A 69 25.83 17.55 13.56
CA ILE A 69 26.78 16.71 14.30
C ILE A 69 27.94 16.23 13.41
N LEU A 70 27.69 15.96 12.13
CA LEU A 70 28.70 15.49 11.18
C LEU A 70 29.55 16.61 10.54
N LYS A 71 29.16 17.88 10.72
CA LYS A 71 29.90 19.04 10.18
C LYS A 71 30.80 19.74 11.21
N ASP A 72 30.69 19.38 12.48
CA ASP A 72 31.64 19.72 13.55
C ASP A 72 32.69 18.62 13.70
#